data_AF-A0A1Q7LVP7-F1
#
_entry.id   AF-A0A1Q7LVP7-F1
#
_cell.length_a   1.000
_cell.length_b   1.000
_cell.length_c   1.000
_cell.angle_alpha   90.00
_cell.angle_beta   90.00
_cell.angle_gamma   90.00
#
_symmetry.space_group_name_H-M   'P 1'
#
loop_
_entity.id
_entity.type
_entity.pdbx_description
1 polymer ?
#
loop_
_entity_poly.entity_id
_entity_poly.type
_entity_poly.pdbx_seq_one_letter_code
_entity_poly.pdbx_strand_id
1 'polypeptide(L)'
;MIWEHFAPNRNGKTFLMAADAWEAYNHGRTVYCNCPVLGDGQVDHILNFPHEHLYPAEYYETDLFNCYLMTDEAAEYLDARETMRDKKRGDLTSFARQAKKRLVDWHYDCIRREDIEVRVRLNPDRIVRTWRIPADIKKPVAGFRIRIEHKTGGVSEKILYNPQRWFPVYNHLSMVRHN
;
A
#
# COMPACT_ATOMS: atom_id res chain seq x y z
N MET A 1 8.38 -2.62 -9.18
CA MET A 1 9.05 -1.62 -8.33
C MET A 1 8.54 -1.78 -6.90
N ILE A 2 9.27 -1.28 -5.91
CA ILE A 2 8.82 -1.31 -4.51
C ILE A 2 8.62 0.12 -3.99
N TRP A 3 7.45 0.39 -3.45
CA TRP A 3 7.03 1.69 -2.95
C TRP A 3 6.62 1.58 -1.48
N GLU A 4 7.30 2.34 -0.64
CA GLU A 4 6.94 2.49 0.78
C GLU A 4 6.14 3.78 0.95
N HIS A 5 4.93 3.70 1.47
CA HIS A 5 4.09 4.86 1.80
C HIS A 5 4.05 5.06 3.31
N PHE A 6 4.62 6.14 3.82
CA PHE A 6 4.64 6.38 5.27
C PHE A 6 4.03 7.73 5.65
N ALA A 7 2.97 7.67 6.47
CA ALA A 7 2.30 8.83 7.04
C ALA A 7 1.35 8.40 8.16
N PRO A 8 0.96 9.31 9.08
CA PRO A 8 -0.15 9.02 9.99
C PRO A 8 -1.45 8.75 9.21
N ASN A 9 -2.37 8.00 9.83
CA ASN A 9 -3.69 7.74 9.26
C ASN A 9 -4.40 9.04 8.86
N ARG A 10 -5.25 8.95 7.83
CA ARG A 10 -5.97 10.08 7.20
C ARG A 10 -5.09 11.11 6.46
N ASN A 11 -3.81 10.83 6.23
CA ASN A 11 -2.94 11.65 5.36
C ASN A 11 -2.87 11.19 3.89
N GLY A 12 -3.72 10.26 3.47
CA GLY A 12 -3.84 9.87 2.06
C GLY A 12 -2.83 8.85 1.56
N LYS A 13 -2.02 8.22 2.44
CA LYS A 13 -1.11 7.11 2.08
C LYS A 13 -1.83 5.97 1.35
N THR A 14 -2.90 5.44 1.95
CA THR A 14 -3.73 4.37 1.38
C THR A 14 -4.42 4.81 0.09
N PHE A 15 -4.87 6.07 0.01
CA PHE A 15 -5.45 6.62 -1.21
C PHE A 15 -4.45 6.66 -2.38
N LEU A 16 -3.19 7.05 -2.14
CA LEU A 16 -2.20 7.06 -3.20
C LEU A 16 -1.89 5.65 -3.70
N MET A 17 -1.79 4.67 -2.80
CA MET A 17 -1.70 3.26 -3.21
C MET A 17 -2.90 2.85 -4.06
N ALA A 18 -4.13 3.18 -3.63
CA ALA A 18 -5.34 2.89 -4.40
C ALA A 18 -5.36 3.58 -5.79
N ALA A 19 -4.82 4.79 -5.90
CA ALA A 19 -4.70 5.51 -7.17
C ALA A 19 -3.71 4.83 -8.13
N ASP A 20 -2.55 4.40 -7.64
CA ASP A 20 -1.58 3.64 -8.43
C ASP A 20 -2.12 2.25 -8.82
N ALA A 21 -2.86 1.61 -7.92
CA ALA A 21 -3.55 0.34 -8.16
C ALA A 21 -4.61 0.47 -9.26
N TRP A 22 -5.38 1.56 -9.25
CA TRP A 22 -6.36 1.86 -10.29
C TRP A 22 -5.70 2.08 -11.66
N GLU A 23 -4.56 2.77 -11.72
CA GLU A 23 -3.78 2.91 -12.96
C GLU A 23 -3.31 1.54 -13.47
N ALA A 24 -2.79 0.68 -12.59
CA ALA A 24 -2.38 -0.67 -12.96
C ALA A 24 -3.55 -1.51 -13.50
N TYR A 25 -4.71 -1.44 -12.87
CA TYR A 25 -5.94 -2.09 -13.34
C TYR A 25 -6.34 -1.61 -14.74
N ASN A 26 -6.33 -0.30 -14.98
CA ASN A 26 -6.64 0.28 -16.30
C ASN A 26 -5.63 -0.11 -17.39
N HIS A 27 -4.39 -0.43 -17.00
CA HIS A 27 -3.38 -1.01 -17.90
C HIS A 27 -3.50 -2.53 -18.08
N GLY A 28 -4.58 -3.15 -17.58
CA GLY A 28 -4.86 -4.58 -17.74
C GLY A 28 -4.04 -5.48 -16.82
N ARG A 29 -3.44 -4.95 -15.75
CA ARG A 29 -2.69 -5.75 -14.77
C ARG A 29 -3.61 -6.23 -13.66
N THR A 30 -3.34 -7.44 -13.17
CA THR A 30 -3.99 -7.93 -11.95
C THR A 30 -3.58 -7.08 -10.76
N VAL A 31 -4.55 -6.70 -9.95
CA VAL A 31 -4.35 -5.95 -8.69
C VAL A 31 -4.68 -6.89 -7.54
N TYR A 32 -3.73 -7.04 -6.62
CA TYR A 32 -3.90 -7.78 -5.38
C TYR A 32 -3.93 -6.82 -4.18
N CYS A 33 -4.79 -7.10 -3.20
CA CYS A 33 -4.90 -6.32 -1.97
C CYS A 33 -5.25 -7.22 -0.78
N ASN A 34 -4.67 -6.92 0.38
CA ASN A 34 -4.90 -7.64 1.64
C ASN A 34 -6.19 -7.18 2.36
N CYS A 35 -7.33 -7.21 1.66
CA CYS A 35 -8.62 -6.83 2.26
C CYS A 35 -8.99 -7.81 3.40
N PRO A 36 -9.23 -7.32 4.63
CA PRO A 36 -9.48 -8.18 5.78
C PRO A 36 -10.84 -8.87 5.68
N VAL A 37 -10.89 -10.12 6.12
CA VAL A 37 -12.14 -10.88 6.32
C VAL A 37 -12.65 -10.63 7.74
N LEU A 38 -13.91 -10.21 7.85
CA LEU A 38 -14.60 -9.95 9.10
C LEU A 38 -15.08 -11.25 9.76
N GLY A 39 -15.47 -11.19 11.03
CA GLY A 39 -15.89 -12.36 11.81
C GLY A 39 -17.15 -13.07 11.30
N ASP A 40 -17.94 -12.42 10.44
CA ASP A 40 -19.11 -12.98 9.76
C ASP A 40 -18.81 -13.54 8.37
N GLY A 41 -17.53 -13.54 7.96
CA GLY A 41 -17.07 -14.01 6.66
C GLY A 41 -17.17 -12.98 5.54
N GLN A 42 -17.71 -11.78 5.78
CA GLN A 42 -17.71 -10.69 4.80
C GLN A 42 -16.29 -10.11 4.63
N VAL A 43 -15.98 -9.62 3.43
CA VAL A 43 -14.71 -8.94 3.17
C VAL A 43 -14.90 -7.43 3.28
N ASP A 44 -14.05 -6.78 4.07
CA ASP A 44 -14.03 -5.33 4.15
C ASP A 44 -13.07 -4.79 3.08
N HIS A 45 -13.62 -4.28 1.98
CA HIS A 45 -12.81 -3.90 0.83
C HIS A 45 -12.11 -2.56 1.04
N ILE A 46 -10.78 -2.59 0.92
CA ILE A 46 -9.92 -1.40 0.92
C ILE A 46 -10.02 -0.67 -0.42
N LEU A 47 -10.11 -1.43 -1.52
CA LEU A 47 -10.20 -0.92 -2.88
C LEU A 47 -11.64 -1.01 -3.40
N ASN A 48 -12.14 0.07 -3.99
CA ASN A 48 -13.52 0.18 -4.51
C ASN A 48 -13.63 -0.13 -6.01
N PHE A 49 -12.79 -1.04 -6.51
CA PHE A 49 -12.77 -1.49 -7.90
C PHE A 49 -12.28 -2.94 -7.95
N PRO A 50 -12.45 -3.67 -9.06
CA PRO A 50 -12.08 -5.09 -9.12
C PRO A 50 -10.61 -5.35 -8.75
N HIS A 51 -10.40 -6.28 -7.83
CA HIS A 51 -9.09 -6.73 -7.34
C HIS A 51 -9.23 -8.14 -6.75
N GLU A 52 -8.10 -8.81 -6.61
CA GLU A 52 -7.99 -10.13 -5.97
C GLU A 52 -7.53 -9.97 -4.51
N HIS A 53 -8.06 -10.82 -3.62
CA HIS A 53 -7.63 -10.86 -2.22
C HIS A 53 -6.40 -11.74 -2.08
N LEU A 54 -5.34 -11.20 -1.50
CA LEU A 54 -4.12 -11.96 -1.23
C LEU A 54 -3.45 -11.44 0.03
N TYR A 55 -3.20 -12.32 1.00
CA TYR A 55 -2.55 -11.92 2.24
C TYR A 55 -1.02 -11.99 2.12
N PRO A 56 -0.28 -11.11 2.83
CA PRO A 56 1.18 -11.10 2.81
C PRO A 56 1.83 -12.45 3.08
N ALA A 57 1.23 -13.28 3.94
CA ALA A 57 1.74 -14.61 4.27
C ALA A 57 1.83 -15.56 3.06
N GLU A 58 1.11 -15.27 1.97
CA GLU A 58 0.96 -16.14 0.79
C GLU A 58 1.78 -15.65 -0.42
N TYR A 59 2.42 -14.47 -0.32
CA TYR A 59 3.11 -13.83 -1.45
C TYR A 59 4.21 -14.69 -2.08
N TYR A 60 4.89 -15.49 -1.27
CA TYR A 60 5.98 -16.34 -1.76
C TYR A 60 5.47 -17.58 -2.49
N GLU A 61 4.35 -18.13 -2.03
CA GLU A 61 3.73 -19.36 -2.56
C GLU A 61 2.89 -19.09 -3.81
N THR A 62 2.44 -17.84 -3.97
CA THR A 62 1.67 -17.39 -5.14
C THR A 62 2.59 -17.06 -6.31
N ASP A 63 2.21 -17.50 -7.52
CA ASP A 63 2.91 -17.15 -8.75
C ASP A 63 2.58 -15.71 -9.22
N LEU A 64 3.10 -14.74 -8.46
CA LEU A 64 2.94 -13.32 -8.76
C LEU A 64 3.87 -12.90 -9.90
N PHE A 65 3.30 -12.47 -11.03
CA PHE A 65 4.04 -11.94 -12.18
C PHE A 65 3.30 -10.78 -12.84
N ASN A 66 4.04 -9.71 -13.19
CA ASN A 66 3.54 -8.53 -13.91
C ASN A 66 2.27 -7.89 -13.29
N CYS A 67 2.16 -7.92 -11.96
CA CYS A 67 0.96 -7.48 -11.24
C CYS A 67 1.24 -6.28 -10.32
N TYR A 68 0.17 -5.66 -9.85
CA TYR A 68 0.20 -4.69 -8.76
C TYR A 68 -0.15 -5.38 -7.45
N LEU A 69 0.56 -5.06 -6.37
CA LEU A 69 0.35 -5.63 -5.05
C LEU A 69 0.26 -4.51 -4.02
N MET A 70 -0.90 -4.36 -3.38
CA MET A 70 -1.14 -3.42 -2.28
C MET A 70 -1.07 -4.14 -0.94
N THR A 71 -0.34 -3.58 0.03
CA THR A 71 -0.34 -4.05 1.42
C THR A 71 -0.64 -2.89 2.35
N ASP A 72 -1.90 -2.78 2.80
CA ASP A 72 -2.32 -1.84 3.83
C ASP A 72 -1.94 -2.39 5.21
N GLU A 73 -1.61 -1.48 6.13
CA GLU A 73 -1.20 -1.79 7.51
C GLU A 73 -0.02 -2.77 7.57
N ALA A 74 0.98 -2.57 6.70
CA ALA A 74 2.06 -3.53 6.48
C ALA A 74 2.87 -3.88 7.74
N ALA A 75 2.86 -3.01 8.76
CA ALA A 75 3.49 -3.28 10.04
C ALA A 75 2.94 -4.54 10.75
N GLU A 76 1.66 -4.89 10.54
CA GLU A 76 1.07 -6.10 11.13
C GLU A 76 1.71 -7.39 10.58
N TYR A 77 2.21 -7.35 9.36
CA TYR A 77 2.77 -8.49 8.64
C TYR A 77 4.29 -8.48 8.61
N LEU A 78 4.89 -7.29 8.66
CA LEU A 78 6.31 -7.04 8.51
C LEU A 78 6.96 -6.55 9.80
N ASP A 79 6.34 -6.78 10.97
CA ASP A 79 6.89 -6.33 12.25
C ASP A 79 8.34 -6.81 12.43
N ALA A 80 9.26 -5.86 12.60
CA ALA A 80 10.69 -6.08 12.72
C ALA A 80 11.10 -6.96 13.92
N ARG A 81 10.26 -7.05 14.96
CA ARG A 81 10.50 -7.83 16.18
C ARG A 81 10.08 -9.29 16.04
N GLU A 82 9.14 -9.57 15.15
CA GLU A 82 8.48 -10.88 15.05
C GLU A 82 8.91 -11.67 13.80
N THR A 83 9.35 -10.98 12.74
CA THR A 83 9.81 -11.57 11.46
C THR A 83 10.95 -12.59 11.63
N MET A 84 11.77 -12.49 12.68
CA MET A 84 12.85 -13.43 12.97
C MET A 84 12.37 -14.79 13.54
N ARG A 85 11.12 -14.88 14.01
CA ARG A 85 10.58 -16.07 14.69
C ARG A 85 9.54 -16.84 13.88
N ASP A 86 8.95 -16.19 12.88
CA ASP A 86 7.90 -16.77 12.04
C ASP A 86 8.43 -17.03 10.63
N LYS A 87 8.43 -18.30 10.21
CA LYS A 87 8.89 -18.75 8.89
C LYS A 87 8.11 -18.08 7.76
N LYS A 88 6.78 -17.91 7.90
CA LYS A 88 5.94 -17.25 6.88
C LYS A 88 6.34 -15.79 6.68
N ARG A 89 6.73 -15.11 7.77
CA ARG A 89 7.24 -13.73 7.71
C ARG A 89 8.68 -13.66 7.19
N GLY A 90 9.50 -14.69 7.40
CA GLY A 90 10.80 -14.84 6.74
C GLY A 90 10.69 -14.95 5.20
N ASP A 91 9.63 -15.59 4.71
CA ASP A 91 9.35 -15.73 3.28
C ASP A 91 8.95 -14.40 2.63
N LEU A 92 8.28 -13.50 3.37
CA LEU A 92 7.98 -12.13 2.94
C LEU A 92 9.24 -11.30 2.66
N THR A 93 10.25 -11.39 3.53
CA THR A 93 11.55 -10.74 3.27
C THR A 93 12.23 -11.31 2.03
N SER A 94 12.07 -12.60 1.75
CA SER A 94 12.57 -13.23 0.53
C SER A 94 11.80 -12.77 -0.70
N PHE A 95 10.48 -12.68 -0.61
CA PHE A 95 9.61 -12.12 -1.65
C PHE A 95 10.02 -10.68 -2.01
N ALA A 96 10.29 -9.82 -1.03
CA ALA A 96 10.75 -8.45 -1.26
C ALA A 96 11.97 -8.37 -2.21
N ARG A 97 12.87 -9.36 -2.17
CA ARG A 97 14.03 -9.43 -3.05
C ARG A 97 13.69 -9.90 -4.47
N GLN A 98 12.61 -10.67 -4.62
CA GLN A 98 12.18 -11.25 -5.88
C GLN A 98 11.12 -10.43 -6.62
N ALA A 99 10.31 -9.62 -5.91
CA ALA A 99 9.20 -8.85 -6.48
C ALA A 99 9.60 -8.08 -7.75
N LYS A 100 10.76 -7.40 -7.73
CA LYS A 100 11.28 -6.65 -8.88
C LYS A 100 11.62 -7.55 -10.08
N LYS A 101 12.14 -8.76 -9.84
CA LYS A 101 12.46 -9.72 -10.90
C LYS A 101 11.20 -10.27 -11.57
N ARG A 102 10.10 -10.33 -10.82
CA ARG A 102 8.79 -10.81 -11.31
C ARG A 102 7.91 -9.69 -11.87
N LEU A 103 8.45 -8.48 -12.08
CA LEU A 103 7.69 -7.31 -12.56
C LEU A 103 6.50 -6.95 -11.65
N VAL A 104 6.62 -7.24 -10.34
CA VAL A 104 5.60 -6.86 -9.35
C VAL A 104 5.85 -5.42 -8.92
N ASP A 105 4.81 -4.59 -9.00
CA ASP A 105 4.75 -3.29 -8.35
C ASP A 105 4.14 -3.46 -6.97
N TRP A 106 4.99 -3.55 -5.96
CA TRP A 106 4.58 -3.74 -4.59
C TRP A 106 4.56 -2.41 -3.85
N HIS A 107 3.36 -2.00 -3.44
CA HIS A 107 3.11 -0.82 -2.63
C HIS A 107 2.68 -1.28 -1.25
N TYR A 108 3.33 -0.78 -0.22
CA TYR A 108 2.96 -1.05 1.16
C TYR A 108 2.97 0.23 1.97
N ASP A 109 2.11 0.31 2.98
CA ASP A 109 2.08 1.45 3.87
C ASP A 109 2.42 1.14 5.32
N CYS A 110 2.83 2.18 6.04
CA CYS A 110 3.07 2.12 7.47
C CYS A 110 2.89 3.50 8.11
N ILE A 111 2.59 3.53 9.41
CA ILE A 111 2.58 4.79 10.17
C ILE A 111 4.01 5.16 10.56
N ARG A 112 4.81 4.15 10.95
CA ARG A 112 6.22 4.29 11.34
C ARG A 112 7.04 3.31 10.53
N ARG A 113 8.11 3.82 9.95
CA ARG A 113 9.01 3.01 9.12
C ARG A 113 9.76 2.01 9.97
N GLU A 114 10.07 2.37 11.21
CA GLU A 114 10.84 1.57 12.16
C GLU A 114 10.18 0.26 12.56
N ASP A 115 8.87 0.17 12.40
CA ASP A 115 8.11 -1.05 12.69
C ASP A 115 8.29 -2.09 11.57
N ILE A 116 8.72 -1.67 10.36
CA ILE A 116 8.95 -2.56 9.23
C ILE A 116 10.32 -3.24 9.32
N GLU A 117 10.34 -4.55 9.06
CA GLU A 117 11.54 -5.39 9.01
C GLU A 117 12.64 -4.75 8.16
N VAL A 118 13.86 -4.76 8.69
CA VAL A 118 14.96 -3.94 8.19
C VAL A 118 15.31 -4.23 6.73
N ARG A 119 15.26 -5.49 6.28
CA ARG A 119 15.58 -5.84 4.89
C ARG A 119 14.50 -5.38 3.92
N VAL A 120 13.23 -5.36 4.34
CA VAL A 120 12.13 -4.78 3.54
C VAL A 120 12.24 -3.26 3.51
N ARG A 121 12.44 -2.63 4.67
CA ARG A 121 12.55 -1.16 4.84
C ARG A 121 13.70 -0.52 4.05
N LEU A 122 14.80 -1.24 3.86
CA LEU A 122 15.97 -0.76 3.11
C LEU A 122 15.90 -1.02 1.59
N ASN A 123 14.85 -1.72 1.11
CA ASN A 123 14.70 -2.11 -0.29
C ASN A 123 13.68 -1.35 -1.16
N PRO A 124 12.94 -0.31 -0.71
CA PRO A 124 12.08 0.48 -1.60
C PRO A 124 12.88 1.16 -2.72
N ASP A 125 12.29 1.22 -3.91
CA ASP A 125 12.76 2.09 -4.99
C ASP A 125 12.30 3.55 -4.78
N ARG A 126 11.19 3.71 -4.05
CA ARG A 126 10.54 4.98 -3.77
C ARG A 126 10.00 4.99 -2.34
N ILE A 127 10.22 6.10 -1.64
CA ILE A 127 9.63 6.35 -0.34
C ILE A 127 8.70 7.55 -0.48
N VAL A 128 7.41 7.34 -0.22
CA VAL A 128 6.35 8.32 -0.37
C VAL A 128 5.91 8.80 1.01
N ARG A 129 5.95 10.11 1.21
CA ARG A 129 5.41 10.77 2.41
C ARG A 129 4.30 11.71 2.01
N THR A 130 3.21 11.68 2.77
CA THR A 130 2.03 12.49 2.48
C THR A 130 1.59 13.33 3.67
N TRP A 131 0.97 14.47 3.36
CA TRP A 131 0.35 15.35 4.35
C TRP A 131 -1.02 15.78 3.84
N ARG A 132 -2.02 15.66 4.71
CA ARG A 132 -3.38 16.11 4.47
C ARG A 132 -3.48 17.62 4.39
N ILE A 133 -4.31 18.11 3.47
CA ILE A 133 -4.70 19.52 3.35
C ILE A 133 -6.22 19.62 3.50
N PRO A 134 -6.76 20.37 4.48
CA PRO A 134 -6.04 20.95 5.62
C PRO A 134 -5.55 19.86 6.59
N ALA A 135 -4.55 20.18 7.43
CA ALA A 135 -4.00 19.23 8.39
C ALA A 135 -5.02 18.76 9.45
N ASP A 136 -6.02 19.59 9.77
CA ASP A 136 -7.08 19.27 10.73
C ASP A 136 -8.00 18.16 10.20
N ILE A 137 -7.89 16.96 10.78
CA ILE A 137 -8.64 15.76 10.40
C ILE A 137 -10.16 15.89 10.52
N LYS A 138 -10.66 16.90 11.23
CA LYS A 138 -12.10 17.16 11.38
C LYS A 138 -12.69 17.95 10.21
N LYS A 139 -11.85 18.69 9.46
CA LYS A 139 -12.29 19.46 8.28
C LYS A 139 -12.28 18.59 7.03
N PRO A 140 -13.15 18.80 6.02
CA PRO A 140 -13.09 18.04 4.76
C PRO A 140 -11.71 18.09 4.09
N VAL A 141 -11.29 16.97 3.47
CA VAL A 141 -10.02 16.91 2.72
C VAL A 141 -10.16 17.73 1.44
N ALA A 142 -9.26 18.70 1.24
CA ALA A 142 -9.12 19.48 0.02
C ALA A 142 -7.98 18.96 -0.87
N GLY A 143 -7.00 18.27 -0.30
CA GLY A 143 -5.87 17.71 -1.04
C GLY A 143 -4.83 17.00 -0.19
N PHE A 144 -3.75 16.59 -0.84
CA PHE A 144 -2.58 15.99 -0.22
C PHE A 144 -1.31 16.60 -0.79
N ARG A 145 -0.39 17.03 0.09
CA ARG A 145 1.01 17.26 -0.30
C ARG A 145 1.70 15.90 -0.33
N ILE A 146 2.49 15.67 -1.36
CA ILE A 146 3.15 14.40 -1.63
C ILE A 146 4.63 14.68 -1.86
N ARG A 147 5.49 13.98 -1.14
CA ARG A 147 6.94 13.98 -1.34
C ARG A 147 7.38 12.56 -1.63
N ILE A 148 8.16 12.39 -2.69
CA ILE A 148 8.66 11.10 -3.15
C ILE A 148 10.19 11.17 -3.15
N GLU A 149 10.82 10.33 -2.35
CA GLU A 149 12.27 10.17 -2.31
C GLU A 149 12.65 8.97 -3.18
N HIS A 150 13.66 9.14 -4.04
CA HIS A 150 14.05 8.14 -5.02
C HIS A 150 15.31 7.40 -4.55
N LYS A 151 15.34 6.06 -4.68
CA LYS A 151 16.51 5.25 -4.29
C LYS A 151 17.81 5.67 -4.97
N THR A 152 17.73 6.16 -6.21
CA THR A 152 18.87 6.66 -7.01
C THR A 152 19.32 8.07 -6.63
N GLY A 153 18.71 8.67 -5.60
CA GLY A 153 18.86 10.08 -5.26
C GLY A 153 17.80 10.96 -5.92
N GLY A 154 17.55 12.12 -5.31
CA GLY A 154 16.54 13.08 -5.74
C GLY A 154 15.23 13.01 -4.96
N VAL A 155 14.51 14.12 -4.97
CA VAL A 155 13.21 14.29 -4.30
C VAL A 155 12.26 14.97 -5.27
N SER A 156 11.07 14.40 -5.41
CA SER A 156 9.96 14.99 -6.16
C SER A 156 8.87 15.44 -5.18
N GLU A 157 8.34 16.65 -5.34
CA GLU A 157 7.21 17.14 -4.55
C GLU A 157 6.06 17.57 -5.45
N LYS A 158 4.83 17.22 -5.07
CA LYS A 158 3.60 17.63 -5.76
C LYS A 158 2.46 17.83 -4.77
N ILE A 159 1.43 18.54 -5.20
CA ILE A 159 0.16 18.64 -4.46
C ILE A 159 -0.93 18.05 -5.33
N LEU A 160 -1.66 17.07 -4.79
CA LEU A 160 -2.88 16.54 -5.38
C LEU A 160 -4.06 17.29 -4.78
N TYR A 161 -4.72 18.12 -5.58
CA TYR A 161 -5.94 18.81 -5.19
C TYR A 161 -7.17 17.99 -5.55
N ASN A 162 -8.25 18.18 -4.78
CA ASN A 162 -9.57 17.62 -5.05
C ASN A 162 -9.60 16.08 -5.20
N PRO A 163 -9.13 15.30 -4.19
CA PRO A 163 -9.12 13.85 -4.26
C PRO A 163 -10.52 13.25 -4.48
N GLN A 164 -11.59 13.94 -4.09
CA GLN A 164 -12.97 13.55 -4.37
C GLN A 164 -13.30 13.35 -5.86
N ARG A 165 -12.49 13.91 -6.77
CA ARG A 165 -12.63 13.69 -8.22
C ARG A 165 -12.19 12.29 -8.67
N TRP A 166 -11.49 11.56 -7.81
CA TRP A 166 -11.03 10.20 -8.05
C TRP A 166 -12.05 9.16 -7.59
N PHE A 167 -13.32 9.52 -7.38
CA PHE A 167 -14.36 8.55 -7.07
C PHE A 167 -14.50 7.51 -8.21
N PRO A 168 -14.61 6.19 -7.93
CA PRO A 168 -14.75 5.56 -6.60
C PRO A 168 -13.43 5.24 -5.88
N VAL A 169 -12.27 5.42 -6.51
CA VAL A 169 -10.94 5.14 -5.94
C VAL A 169 -10.69 5.90 -4.64
N TYR A 170 -11.04 7.19 -4.62
CA TYR A 170 -11.09 7.95 -3.37
C TYR A 170 -12.46 7.78 -2.72
N ASN A 171 -12.46 7.23 -1.50
CA ASN A 171 -13.62 7.28 -0.62
C ASN A 171 -13.24 7.83 0.74
N HIS A 172 -13.93 8.89 1.16
CA HIS A 172 -13.77 9.52 2.47
C HIS A 172 -14.59 8.80 3.55
N LEU A 173 -15.60 8.03 3.12
CA LEU A 173 -16.31 7.05 3.94
C LEU A 173 -15.41 5.80 3.92
N SER A 174 -14.66 5.61 4.99
CA SER A 174 -13.80 4.45 5.18
C SER A 174 -14.53 3.14 4.88
N MET A 175 -13.94 2.29 4.03
CA MET A 175 -14.21 0.87 3.81
C MET A 175 -15.63 0.55 3.28
N VAL A 176 -15.72 -0.04 2.09
CA VAL A 176 -16.99 -0.34 1.43
C VAL A 176 -17.35 -1.80 1.64
N ARG A 177 -18.52 -2.03 2.25
CA ARG A 177 -19.07 -3.37 2.43
C ARG A 177 -19.76 -3.83 1.15
N HIS A 178 -19.35 -4.98 0.64
CA HIS A 178 -20.05 -5.69 -0.41
C HIS A 178 -20.54 -7.04 0.13
N ASN A 179 -21.75 -7.44 -0.27
CA ASN A 179 -22.34 -8.74 0.04
C ASN A 179 -21.94 -9.76 -1.02
#